data_AF-A0AAD7S3U6-F1
#
_entry.id   AF-A0AAD7S3U6-F1
#
_cell.length_a   1.000
_cell.length_b   1.000
_cell.length_c   1.000
_cell.angle_alpha   90.00
_cell.angle_beta   90.00
_cell.angle_gamma   90.00
#
_symmetry.space_group_name_H-M   'P 1'
#
loop_
_entity.id
_entity.type
_entity.pdbx_description
1 polymer ?
#
loop_
_entity_poly.entity_id
_entity_poly.type
_entity_poly.pdbx_seq_one_letter_code
_entity_poly.pdbx_strand_id
1 'polypeptide(L)'
;MLKYSLCGKFHSGLYTESCFVLAEGWYEDSVFHVNAFGFPPTEPSSTSRAYYGDINFFGGPSSTSVKASSKLRQLEEDNEDAMFVFVSDVWLDSVEVLEKIHTMFSGYSAMPPTCFIFCGNFSSAPYGKNQVKSLKESLKALADLICEHPTIHSSSRFVFVPGPEDPGPSTILPRPPLADHITEEFRQRVPFSVFTTNPCRIQYCSQEMVVIREDLVNKMCRNCVRLPSGNLDIPNHFVKTILSQGHLTPLPLYVSPVFWAYDYALRVYPVPDVIVFADKYDPFHISNTDCLCINPGSFPRSGFTFKVYYPSSRTVEDSKLQGL
;
A
#
# COMPACT_ATOMS: atom_id res chain seq x y z
N MET A 1 19.84 -27.10 -15.24
CA MET A 1 19.52 -27.11 -13.78
C MET A 1 20.38 -26.05 -13.12
N LEU A 2 19.85 -25.28 -12.15
CA LEU A 2 20.63 -24.26 -11.45
C LEU A 2 21.23 -24.88 -10.18
N LYS A 3 22.55 -24.77 -10.00
CA LYS A 3 23.22 -25.25 -8.79
C LYS A 3 23.90 -24.07 -8.11
N TYR A 4 23.37 -23.66 -6.98
CA TYR A 4 24.03 -22.70 -6.10
C TYR A 4 24.52 -23.46 -4.86
N SER A 5 25.76 -23.19 -4.45
CA SER A 5 26.25 -23.69 -3.17
C SER A 5 25.70 -22.83 -2.03
N LEU A 6 25.65 -23.38 -0.81
CA LEU A 6 25.34 -22.60 0.41
C LEU A 6 26.29 -21.39 0.63
N CYS A 7 27.41 -21.32 -0.11
CA CYS A 7 28.39 -20.24 -0.10
C CYS A 7 28.16 -19.12 -1.14
N GLY A 8 27.11 -19.20 -1.97
CA GLY A 8 26.78 -18.11 -2.91
C GLY A 8 26.51 -16.79 -2.18
N LYS A 9 27.10 -15.68 -2.65
CA LYS A 9 26.91 -14.35 -2.06
C LYS A 9 25.60 -13.74 -2.57
N PHE A 10 24.72 -13.32 -1.67
CA PHE A 10 23.49 -12.61 -2.02
C PHE A 10 23.66 -11.14 -1.67
N HIS A 11 23.40 -10.24 -2.63
CA HIS A 11 23.27 -8.81 -2.33
C HIS A 11 22.01 -8.56 -1.49
N SER A 12 21.86 -7.37 -0.90
CA SER A 12 20.67 -7.08 -0.09
C SER A 12 19.37 -7.20 -0.89
N GLY A 13 18.45 -8.03 -0.40
CA GLY A 13 17.12 -8.26 -0.93
C GLY A 13 16.42 -9.47 -0.29
N LEU A 14 15.11 -9.59 -0.45
CA LEU A 14 14.33 -10.80 -0.18
C LEU A 14 14.18 -11.59 -1.48
N TYR A 15 15.05 -12.56 -1.71
CA TYR A 15 15.00 -13.40 -2.91
C TYR A 15 13.95 -14.48 -2.75
N THR A 16 12.85 -14.38 -3.48
CA THR A 16 11.76 -15.38 -3.50
C THR A 16 11.79 -16.20 -4.79
N GLU A 17 11.02 -17.29 -4.83
CA GLU A 17 10.98 -18.24 -5.95
C GLU A 17 10.66 -17.60 -7.32
N SER A 18 9.93 -16.49 -7.37
CA SER A 18 9.55 -15.81 -8.62
C SER A 18 10.24 -14.46 -8.83
N CYS A 19 11.28 -14.15 -8.07
CA CYS A 19 12.08 -12.96 -8.32
C CYS A 19 12.94 -13.12 -9.59
N PHE A 20 12.98 -12.07 -10.41
CA PHE A 20 13.99 -11.90 -11.45
C PHE A 20 15.30 -11.48 -10.83
N VAL A 21 16.38 -12.15 -11.19
CA VAL A 21 17.72 -11.94 -10.62
C VAL A 21 18.78 -11.86 -11.71
N LEU A 22 19.84 -11.10 -11.43
CA LEU A 22 21.10 -11.19 -12.14
C LEU A 22 21.96 -12.22 -11.41
N ALA A 23 22.21 -13.34 -12.06
CA ALA A 23 23.00 -14.44 -11.53
C ALA A 23 24.38 -14.47 -12.21
N GLU A 24 25.43 -14.19 -11.44
CA GLU A 24 26.82 -14.22 -11.91
C GLU A 24 27.43 -15.58 -11.59
N GLY A 25 28.09 -16.21 -12.56
CA GLY A 25 28.62 -17.56 -12.41
C GLY A 25 29.27 -18.12 -13.67
N TRP A 26 29.47 -19.43 -13.68
CA TRP A 26 30.02 -20.18 -14.81
C TRP A 26 29.14 -21.38 -15.14
N TYR A 27 29.26 -21.91 -16.36
CA TYR A 27 28.40 -22.97 -16.88
C TYR A 27 29.24 -24.18 -17.31
N GLU A 28 28.86 -25.36 -16.84
CA GLU A 28 29.49 -26.64 -17.18
C GLU A 28 28.43 -27.75 -17.10
N ASP A 29 28.51 -28.75 -17.97
CA ASP A 29 27.68 -29.96 -17.94
C ASP A 29 26.16 -29.72 -17.77
N SER A 30 25.60 -28.73 -18.48
CA SER A 30 24.17 -28.35 -18.39
C SER A 30 23.71 -27.81 -17.02
N VAL A 31 24.68 -27.39 -16.21
CA VAL A 31 24.48 -26.79 -14.90
C VAL A 31 25.10 -25.39 -14.87
N PHE A 32 24.31 -24.40 -14.43
CA PHE A 32 24.83 -23.07 -14.16
C PHE A 32 25.19 -22.95 -12.68
N HIS A 33 26.48 -22.72 -12.42
CA HIS A 33 27.09 -22.59 -11.10
C HIS A 33 27.16 -21.11 -10.70
N VAL A 34 26.26 -20.69 -9.82
CA VAL A 34 26.13 -19.28 -9.42
C VAL A 34 27.05 -18.95 -8.24
N ASN A 35 27.84 -17.89 -8.42
CA ASN A 35 28.71 -17.30 -7.40
C ASN A 35 27.98 -16.20 -6.62
N ALA A 36 27.22 -15.35 -7.32
CA ALA A 36 26.52 -14.22 -6.73
C ALA A 36 25.13 -14.00 -7.34
N PHE A 37 24.20 -13.57 -6.49
CA PHE A 37 22.87 -13.10 -6.87
C PHE A 37 22.71 -11.63 -6.55
N GLY A 38 22.24 -10.87 -7.54
CA GLY A 38 21.78 -9.50 -7.39
C GLY A 38 20.42 -9.29 -8.03
N PHE A 39 19.75 -8.20 -7.67
CA PHE A 39 18.58 -7.75 -8.41
C PHE A 39 18.97 -6.85 -9.58
N PRO A 40 18.12 -6.78 -10.63
CA PRO A 40 18.26 -5.73 -11.62
C PRO A 40 18.25 -4.35 -10.93
N PRO A 41 19.06 -3.38 -11.39
CA PRO A 41 19.12 -2.06 -10.79
C PRO A 41 17.78 -1.34 -10.96
N THR A 42 17.25 -0.77 -9.88
CA THR A 42 16.02 0.04 -9.91
C THR A 42 16.26 1.32 -10.70
N GLU A 43 15.39 1.61 -11.66
CA GLU A 43 15.39 2.85 -12.42
C GLU A 43 14.52 3.90 -11.71
N PRO A 44 15.06 5.09 -11.36
CA PRO A 44 14.28 6.16 -10.76
C PRO A 44 13.31 6.78 -11.77
N SER A 45 12.23 7.38 -11.25
CA SER A 45 11.16 7.94 -12.08
C SER A 45 11.63 9.02 -13.06
N SER A 46 12.67 9.79 -12.70
CA SER A 46 13.29 10.82 -13.54
C SER A 46 13.95 10.22 -14.78
N THR A 47 14.65 9.10 -14.62
CA THR A 47 15.29 8.36 -15.71
C THR A 47 14.24 7.74 -16.63
N SER A 48 13.18 7.13 -16.09
CA SER A 48 12.09 6.60 -16.92
C SER A 48 11.45 7.69 -17.79
N ARG A 49 11.17 8.87 -17.21
CA ARG A 49 10.62 10.01 -17.97
C ARG A 49 11.60 10.54 -19.02
N ALA A 50 12.91 10.52 -18.75
CA ALA A 50 13.91 10.94 -19.73
C ALA A 50 13.91 10.04 -20.98
N TYR A 51 13.65 8.74 -20.83
CA TYR A 51 13.59 7.78 -21.95
C TYR A 51 12.24 7.72 -22.65
N TYR A 52 11.14 7.65 -21.88
CA TYR A 52 9.79 7.44 -22.41
C TYR A 52 8.99 8.74 -22.62
N GLY A 53 9.52 9.89 -22.19
CA GLY A 53 8.81 11.17 -22.19
C GLY A 53 7.70 11.22 -21.13
N ASP A 54 6.67 12.00 -21.42
CA ASP A 54 5.59 12.32 -20.47
C ASP A 54 4.35 11.42 -20.61
N ILE A 55 4.55 10.15 -20.95
CA ILE A 55 3.46 9.17 -21.05
C ILE A 55 2.83 8.97 -19.67
N ASN A 56 1.49 9.01 -19.60
CA ASN A 56 0.79 8.72 -18.36
C ASN A 56 0.66 7.20 -18.13
N PHE A 57 1.68 6.59 -17.52
CA PHE A 57 1.64 5.18 -17.08
C PHE A 57 0.79 4.96 -15.82
N PHE A 58 0.61 6.00 -15.01
CA PHE A 58 -0.05 5.91 -13.71
C PHE A 58 -1.57 5.77 -13.85
N GLY A 59 -2.14 6.48 -14.83
CA GLY A 59 -3.57 6.52 -15.10
C GLY A 59 -4.22 7.81 -14.62
N GLY A 60 -5.55 7.83 -14.57
CA GLY A 60 -6.33 9.01 -14.19
C GLY A 60 -6.70 9.92 -15.38
N PRO A 61 -7.27 11.11 -15.11
CA PRO A 61 -7.87 11.96 -16.15
C PRO A 61 -6.87 12.62 -17.10
N SER A 62 -5.61 12.80 -16.67
CA SER A 62 -4.58 13.47 -17.46
C SER A 62 -4.12 12.60 -18.63
N SER A 63 -3.94 13.19 -19.81
CA SER A 63 -3.35 12.48 -20.95
C SER A 63 -1.83 12.32 -20.83
N THR A 64 -1.17 13.18 -20.06
CA THR A 64 0.29 13.19 -19.83
C THR A 64 0.60 12.95 -18.35
N SER A 65 1.84 12.57 -18.05
CA SER A 65 2.29 12.40 -16.66
C SER A 65 2.08 13.69 -15.86
N VAL A 66 1.48 13.55 -14.68
CA VAL A 66 1.24 14.68 -13.77
C VAL A 66 2.55 15.28 -13.23
N LYS A 67 3.63 14.49 -13.22
CA LYS A 67 4.98 14.92 -12.83
C LYS A 67 5.59 15.96 -13.78
N ALA A 68 5.08 16.07 -15.00
CA ALA A 68 5.52 17.07 -15.98
C ALA A 68 4.79 18.42 -15.83
N SER A 69 3.71 18.48 -15.03
CA SER A 69 2.88 19.68 -14.89
C SER A 69 3.47 20.64 -13.85
N SER A 70 4.09 21.72 -14.32
CA SER A 70 4.59 22.80 -13.44
C SER A 70 3.48 23.45 -12.61
N LYS A 71 2.27 23.56 -13.18
CA LYS A 71 1.10 24.10 -12.48
C LYS A 71 0.70 23.24 -11.28
N LEU A 72 0.64 21.91 -11.46
CA LEU A 72 0.28 21.01 -10.36
C LEU A 72 1.37 21.01 -9.28
N ARG A 73 2.63 21.12 -9.68
CA ARG A 73 3.75 21.24 -8.75
C ARG A 73 3.67 22.52 -7.90
N GLN A 74 3.32 23.66 -8.49
CA GLN A 74 3.10 24.90 -7.73
C GLN A 74 1.95 24.74 -6.72
N LEU A 75 0.82 24.16 -7.12
CA LEU A 75 -0.31 23.91 -6.21
C LEU A 75 0.02 22.94 -5.06
N GLU A 76 0.95 22.02 -5.29
CA GLU A 76 1.46 21.10 -4.26
C GLU A 76 2.35 21.82 -3.25
N GLU A 77 3.22 22.71 -3.72
CA GLU A 77 4.11 23.52 -2.90
C GLU A 77 3.34 24.58 -2.09
N ASP A 78 2.29 25.17 -2.68
CA ASP A 78 1.45 26.18 -2.02
C ASP A 78 0.52 25.60 -0.93
N ASN A 79 0.19 24.32 -1.00
CA ASN A 79 -0.75 23.66 -0.08
C ASN A 79 -0.02 22.92 1.04
N GLU A 80 0.63 23.68 1.93
CA GLU A 80 1.42 23.13 3.03
C GLU A 80 0.58 22.28 4.02
N ASP A 81 -0.70 22.63 4.20
CA ASP A 81 -1.63 21.96 5.12
C ASP A 81 -2.20 20.65 4.56
N ALA A 82 -1.90 20.30 3.31
CA ALA A 82 -2.36 19.05 2.73
C ALA A 82 -1.77 17.86 3.50
N MET A 83 -2.63 16.93 3.90
CA MET A 83 -2.21 15.75 4.64
C MET A 83 -3.06 14.52 4.31
N PHE A 84 -2.42 13.35 4.30
CA PHE A 84 -3.01 12.06 3.99
C PHE A 84 -2.80 11.10 5.15
N VAL A 85 -3.89 10.62 5.73
CA VAL A 85 -3.86 9.73 6.89
C VAL A 85 -4.08 8.29 6.45
N PHE A 86 -3.12 7.41 6.69
CA PHE A 86 -3.18 5.99 6.32
C PHE A 86 -3.39 5.11 7.55
N VAL A 87 -4.46 4.34 7.55
CA VAL A 87 -4.82 3.39 8.61
C VAL A 87 -5.10 2.03 7.98
N SER A 88 -4.61 0.94 8.58
CA SER A 88 -4.79 -0.43 8.07
C SER A 88 -5.39 -1.35 9.13
N ASP A 89 -6.10 -2.41 8.69
CA ASP A 89 -6.90 -3.29 9.54
C ASP A 89 -7.88 -2.53 10.43
N VAL A 90 -8.69 -1.67 9.81
CA VAL A 90 -9.71 -0.88 10.51
C VAL A 90 -10.90 -1.75 10.87
N TRP A 91 -10.79 -2.55 11.94
CA TRP A 91 -11.86 -3.44 12.43
C TRP A 91 -13.04 -2.65 13.02
N LEU A 92 -14.02 -2.34 12.18
CA LEU A 92 -15.17 -1.51 12.52
C LEU A 92 -16.17 -2.21 13.46
N ASP A 93 -16.02 -3.51 13.68
CA ASP A 93 -16.74 -4.31 14.68
C ASP A 93 -16.15 -4.22 16.09
N SER A 94 -14.93 -3.67 16.23
CA SER A 94 -14.31 -3.45 17.53
C SER A 94 -14.70 -2.09 18.10
N VAL A 95 -15.26 -2.10 19.30
CA VAL A 95 -15.60 -0.88 20.06
C VAL A 95 -14.37 -0.02 20.29
N GLU A 96 -13.25 -0.63 20.67
CA GLU A 96 -11.99 0.07 20.94
C GLU A 96 -11.47 0.77 19.67
N VAL A 97 -11.63 0.17 18.49
CA VAL A 97 -11.24 0.80 17.22
C VAL A 97 -12.10 2.03 16.92
N LEU A 98 -13.43 1.93 17.09
CA LEU A 98 -14.33 3.07 16.88
C LEU A 98 -14.06 4.22 17.86
N GLU A 99 -13.80 3.93 19.14
CA GLU A 99 -13.39 4.92 20.13
C GLU A 99 -12.09 5.63 19.72
N LYS A 100 -11.10 4.90 19.21
CA LYS A 100 -9.83 5.50 18.76
C LYS A 100 -9.98 6.30 17.48
N ILE A 101 -10.87 5.89 16.58
CA ILE A 101 -11.24 6.70 15.41
C ILE A 101 -11.94 7.98 15.85
N HIS A 102 -12.82 7.92 16.86
CA HIS A 102 -13.43 9.11 17.46
C HIS A 102 -12.35 10.06 17.98
N THR A 103 -11.39 9.57 18.79
CA THR A 103 -10.27 10.38 19.31
C THR A 103 -9.44 10.98 18.17
N MET A 104 -9.18 10.22 17.10
CA MET A 104 -8.48 10.69 15.91
C MET A 104 -9.24 11.84 15.22
N PHE A 105 -10.54 11.70 14.99
CA PHE A 105 -11.37 12.75 14.38
C PHE A 105 -11.47 13.99 15.27
N SER A 106 -11.59 13.81 16.59
CA SER A 106 -11.55 14.92 17.55
C SER A 106 -10.21 15.67 17.50
N GLY A 107 -9.09 14.96 17.42
CA GLY A 107 -7.75 15.55 17.27
C GLY A 107 -7.56 16.32 15.97
N TYR A 108 -8.13 15.83 14.87
CA TYR A 108 -8.06 16.49 13.56
C TYR A 108 -9.16 17.52 13.31
N SER A 109 -10.11 17.72 14.23
CA SER A 109 -11.24 18.63 14.00
C SER A 109 -10.81 20.08 13.78
N ALA A 110 -9.66 20.49 14.34
CA ALA A 110 -9.10 21.83 14.14
C ALA A 110 -8.41 21.99 12.77
N MET A 111 -7.78 20.93 12.26
CA MET A 111 -7.11 20.91 10.97
C MET A 111 -7.46 19.59 10.24
N PRO A 112 -8.61 19.54 9.56
CA PRO A 112 -9.09 18.31 8.94
C PRO A 112 -8.15 17.88 7.81
N PRO A 113 -7.74 16.60 7.76
CA PRO A 113 -6.87 16.13 6.70
C PRO A 113 -7.55 16.13 5.34
N THR A 114 -6.76 16.25 4.27
CA THR A 114 -7.24 16.18 2.89
C THR A 114 -7.96 14.85 2.63
N CYS A 115 -7.37 13.75 3.09
CA CYS A 115 -7.92 12.42 2.88
C CYS A 115 -7.54 11.44 3.99
N PHE A 116 -8.53 10.68 4.47
CA PHE A 116 -8.34 9.45 5.22
C PHE A 116 -8.37 8.25 4.28
N ILE A 117 -7.38 7.37 4.38
CA ILE A 117 -7.26 6.15 3.61
C ILE A 117 -7.37 4.99 4.60
N PHE A 118 -8.56 4.41 4.66
CA PHE A 118 -8.85 3.25 5.48
C PHE A 118 -8.67 1.99 4.66
N CYS A 119 -7.61 1.26 4.96
CA CYS A 119 -7.35 -0.05 4.40
C CYS A 119 -8.01 -1.11 5.29
N GLY A 120 -8.62 -2.11 4.64
CA GLY A 120 -9.16 -3.28 5.32
C GLY A 120 -8.07 -4.08 6.06
N ASN A 121 -8.37 -5.20 6.69
CA ASN A 121 -9.70 -5.79 6.78
C ASN A 121 -10.62 -4.93 7.65
N PHE A 122 -11.91 -4.83 7.28
CA PHE A 122 -12.89 -3.98 7.98
C PHE A 122 -13.62 -4.69 9.13
N SER A 123 -13.37 -5.98 9.32
CA SER A 123 -13.90 -6.78 10.42
C SER A 123 -12.79 -7.62 11.05
N SER A 124 -12.81 -7.75 12.38
CA SER A 124 -11.92 -8.61 13.14
C SER A 124 -12.27 -10.11 12.98
N ALA A 125 -13.53 -10.41 12.68
CA ALA A 125 -14.07 -11.76 12.54
C ALA A 125 -14.70 -11.93 11.14
N PRO A 126 -13.89 -12.22 10.10
CA PRO A 126 -14.37 -12.35 8.72
C PRO A 126 -15.17 -13.63 8.45
N TYR A 127 -15.59 -14.35 9.50
CA TYR A 127 -16.25 -15.64 9.40
C TYR A 127 -17.73 -15.51 9.76
N GLY A 128 -18.60 -16.10 8.95
CA GLY A 128 -20.00 -16.30 9.30
C GLY A 128 -20.98 -15.92 8.20
N LYS A 129 -22.17 -16.53 8.25
CA LYS A 129 -23.25 -16.30 7.26
C LYS A 129 -23.76 -14.85 7.24
N ASN A 130 -23.50 -14.08 8.31
CA ASN A 130 -23.96 -12.71 8.47
C ASN A 130 -22.85 -11.67 8.21
N GLN A 131 -21.68 -12.05 7.68
CA GLN A 131 -20.53 -11.14 7.48
C GLN A 131 -20.92 -9.83 6.77
N VAL A 132 -21.67 -9.93 5.67
CA VAL A 132 -22.14 -8.76 4.91
C VAL A 132 -23.07 -7.88 5.74
N LYS A 133 -23.97 -8.49 6.53
CA LYS A 133 -24.90 -7.76 7.39
C LYS A 133 -24.16 -7.02 8.50
N SER A 134 -23.24 -7.69 9.18
CA SER A 134 -22.41 -7.09 10.24
C SER A 134 -21.54 -5.96 9.68
N LEU A 135 -20.93 -6.14 8.50
CA LEU A 135 -20.16 -5.06 7.87
C LEU A 135 -21.03 -3.84 7.54
N LYS A 136 -22.27 -4.03 7.08
CA LYS A 136 -23.21 -2.92 6.87
C LYS A 136 -23.50 -2.18 8.19
N GLU A 137 -23.73 -2.91 9.27
CA GLU A 137 -23.97 -2.33 10.60
C GLU A 137 -22.75 -1.54 11.10
N SER A 138 -21.55 -2.10 10.94
CA SER A 138 -20.29 -1.43 11.27
C SER A 138 -20.03 -0.17 10.43
N LEU A 139 -20.35 -0.21 9.14
CA LEU A 139 -20.27 0.98 8.27
C LEU A 139 -21.27 2.05 8.70
N LYS A 140 -22.49 1.69 9.13
CA LYS A 140 -23.45 2.66 9.70
C LYS A 140 -22.87 3.35 10.93
N ALA A 141 -22.30 2.59 11.86
CA ALA A 141 -21.66 3.15 13.06
C ALA A 141 -20.51 4.11 12.71
N LEU A 142 -19.68 3.76 11.72
CA LEU A 142 -18.64 4.66 11.22
C LEU A 142 -19.24 5.92 10.58
N ALA A 143 -20.33 5.80 9.83
CA ALA A 143 -21.00 6.96 9.23
C ALA A 143 -21.62 7.89 10.30
N ASP A 144 -22.22 7.33 11.35
CA ASP A 144 -22.68 8.07 12.52
C ASP A 144 -21.53 8.86 13.14
N LEU A 145 -20.40 8.20 13.37
CA LEU A 145 -19.20 8.80 13.96
C LEU A 145 -18.61 9.94 13.11
N ILE A 146 -18.61 9.81 11.78
CA ILE A 146 -18.17 10.86 10.87
C ILE A 146 -19.16 12.04 10.90
N CYS A 147 -20.48 11.76 10.90
CA CYS A 147 -21.52 12.78 10.99
C CYS A 147 -21.46 13.60 12.30
N GLU A 148 -21.00 13.00 13.40
CA GLU A 148 -20.77 13.69 14.68
C GLU A 148 -19.65 14.75 14.61
N HIS A 149 -18.73 14.63 13.64
CA HIS A 149 -17.61 15.55 13.42
C HIS A 149 -17.81 16.37 12.14
N PRO A 150 -18.60 17.47 12.16
CA PRO A 150 -19.00 18.19 10.95
C PRO A 150 -17.83 18.83 10.16
N THR A 151 -16.75 19.20 10.85
CA THR A 151 -15.54 19.75 10.20
C THR A 151 -14.85 18.70 9.34
N ILE A 152 -14.68 17.49 9.87
CA ILE A 152 -14.16 16.33 9.14
C ILE A 152 -15.11 15.93 8.02
N HIS A 153 -16.41 15.81 8.30
CA HIS A 153 -17.43 15.37 7.33
C HIS A 153 -17.50 16.25 6.08
N SER A 154 -17.34 17.56 6.24
CA SER A 154 -17.41 18.53 5.15
C SER A 154 -16.07 18.77 4.42
N SER A 155 -14.94 18.51 5.06
CA SER A 155 -13.62 18.87 4.53
C SER A 155 -12.80 17.66 4.06
N SER A 156 -12.86 16.54 4.78
CA SER A 156 -12.02 15.37 4.52
C SER A 156 -12.68 14.42 3.53
N ARG A 157 -11.84 13.79 2.69
CA ARG A 157 -12.26 12.69 1.81
C ARG A 157 -11.94 11.36 2.48
N PHE A 158 -12.70 10.33 2.15
CA PHE A 158 -12.50 8.97 2.68
C PHE A 158 -12.30 7.98 1.54
N VAL A 159 -11.16 7.28 1.54
CA VAL A 159 -10.87 6.22 0.58
C VAL A 159 -10.82 4.90 1.32
N PHE A 160 -11.60 3.94 0.86
CA PHE A 160 -11.67 2.59 1.43
C PHE A 160 -11.01 1.60 0.48
N VAL A 161 -9.91 0.99 0.92
CA VAL A 161 -9.17 -0.04 0.16
C VAL A 161 -9.46 -1.41 0.78
N PRO A 162 -10.14 -2.35 0.09
CA PRO A 162 -10.58 -3.61 0.68
C PRO A 162 -9.39 -4.53 1.00
N GLY A 163 -9.40 -5.16 2.16
CA GLY A 163 -8.44 -6.17 2.58
C GLY A 163 -8.78 -7.59 2.11
N PRO A 164 -7.83 -8.54 2.21
CA PRO A 164 -7.98 -9.88 1.63
C PRO A 164 -9.09 -10.72 2.27
N GLU A 165 -9.55 -10.37 3.48
CA GLU A 165 -10.61 -11.09 4.19
C GLU A 165 -11.98 -10.37 4.12
N ASP A 166 -12.05 -9.23 3.41
CA ASP A 166 -13.29 -8.50 3.23
C ASP A 166 -14.22 -9.17 2.20
N PRO A 167 -15.54 -8.94 2.27
CA PRO A 167 -16.50 -9.52 1.33
C PRO A 167 -16.20 -9.14 -0.12
N GLY A 168 -15.99 -10.16 -0.96
CA GLY A 168 -15.68 -9.98 -2.37
C GLY A 168 -15.70 -11.32 -3.13
N PRO A 169 -15.56 -11.28 -4.47
CA PRO A 169 -15.70 -12.47 -5.30
C PRO A 169 -14.54 -13.46 -5.14
N SER A 170 -13.34 -13.01 -4.73
CA SER A 170 -12.18 -13.89 -4.55
C SER A 170 -11.04 -13.20 -3.78
N THR A 171 -10.04 -13.98 -3.36
CA THR A 171 -8.77 -13.51 -2.80
C THR A 171 -7.71 -13.18 -3.89
N ILE A 172 -8.12 -13.12 -5.17
CA ILE A 172 -7.24 -12.93 -6.33
C ILE A 172 -7.06 -11.44 -6.62
N LEU A 173 -5.82 -11.01 -6.89
CA LEU A 173 -5.50 -9.62 -7.23
C LEU A 173 -5.59 -9.36 -8.76
N PRO A 174 -5.87 -8.12 -9.19
CA PRO A 174 -6.45 -7.02 -8.41
C PRO A 174 -7.87 -7.35 -7.92
N ARG A 175 -8.19 -6.96 -6.69
CA ARG A 175 -9.51 -7.15 -6.06
C ARG A 175 -10.43 -5.98 -6.37
N PRO A 176 -11.71 -6.22 -6.71
CA PRO A 176 -12.69 -5.16 -6.91
C PRO A 176 -13.02 -4.46 -5.58
N PRO A 177 -13.66 -3.27 -5.63
CA PRO A 177 -14.20 -2.64 -4.44
C PRO A 177 -15.28 -3.50 -3.76
N LEU A 178 -15.61 -3.14 -2.52
CA LEU A 178 -16.80 -3.67 -1.84
C LEU A 178 -18.05 -3.39 -2.69
N ALA A 179 -18.92 -4.38 -2.79
CA ALA A 179 -20.11 -4.29 -3.63
C ALA A 179 -21.02 -3.12 -3.25
N ASP A 180 -21.65 -2.49 -4.24
CA ASP A 180 -22.43 -1.26 -4.04
C ASP A 180 -23.54 -1.41 -2.99
N HIS A 181 -24.22 -2.55 -2.95
CA HIS A 181 -25.28 -2.83 -1.97
C HIS A 181 -24.79 -2.84 -0.51
N ILE A 182 -23.48 -2.96 -0.26
CA ILE A 182 -22.86 -2.88 1.06
C ILE A 182 -22.59 -1.43 1.45
N THR A 183 -22.19 -0.62 0.48
CA THR A 183 -21.62 0.72 0.70
C THR A 183 -22.57 1.86 0.34
N GLU A 184 -23.70 1.59 -0.31
CA GLU A 184 -24.68 2.59 -0.76
C GLU A 184 -25.16 3.49 0.39
N GLU A 185 -25.60 2.91 1.50
CA GLU A 185 -26.08 3.68 2.66
C GLU A 185 -24.98 4.55 3.27
N PHE A 186 -23.74 4.05 3.34
CA PHE A 186 -22.60 4.82 3.80
C PHE A 186 -22.32 6.02 2.88
N ARG A 187 -22.29 5.80 1.56
CA ARG A 187 -22.03 6.86 0.57
C ARG A 187 -23.10 7.93 0.54
N GLN A 188 -24.37 7.58 0.81
CA GLN A 188 -25.44 8.57 0.93
C GLN A 188 -25.22 9.52 2.13
N ARG A 189 -24.67 9.01 3.23
CA ARG A 189 -24.39 9.80 4.44
C ARG A 189 -23.07 10.55 4.38
N VAL A 190 -22.05 9.94 3.79
CA VAL A 190 -20.69 10.49 3.63
C VAL A 190 -20.39 10.60 2.13
N PRO A 191 -20.82 11.69 1.46
CA PRO A 191 -20.72 11.81 0.00
C PRO A 191 -19.28 11.91 -0.50
N PHE A 192 -18.35 12.38 0.33
CA PHE A 192 -16.91 12.44 0.02
C PHE A 192 -16.18 11.13 0.29
N SER A 193 -16.86 9.99 0.10
CA SER A 193 -16.27 8.66 0.25
C SER A 193 -16.20 7.89 -1.06
N VAL A 194 -15.10 7.15 -1.25
CA VAL A 194 -14.85 6.30 -2.41
C VAL A 194 -14.36 4.93 -1.94
N PHE A 195 -15.09 3.89 -2.31
CA PHE A 195 -14.65 2.49 -2.15
C PHE A 195 -13.97 2.06 -3.44
N THR A 196 -12.70 1.69 -3.35
CA THR A 196 -11.83 1.43 -4.53
C THR A 196 -11.33 -0.01 -4.57
N THR A 197 -10.61 -0.37 -5.62
CA THR A 197 -9.93 -1.67 -5.78
C THR A 197 -8.77 -1.85 -4.79
N ASN A 198 -8.24 -3.06 -4.72
CA ASN A 198 -6.95 -3.32 -4.06
C ASN A 198 -6.02 -4.12 -5.00
N PRO A 199 -4.84 -3.59 -5.37
CA PRO A 199 -4.32 -2.27 -5.03
C PRO A 199 -5.13 -1.13 -5.66
N CYS A 200 -4.87 0.09 -5.23
CA CYS A 200 -5.35 1.31 -5.88
C CYS A 200 -4.22 2.32 -6.07
N ARG A 201 -4.51 3.33 -6.89
CA ARG A 201 -3.59 4.41 -7.23
C ARG A 201 -4.27 5.73 -6.91
N ILE A 202 -3.61 6.57 -6.12
CA ILE A 202 -4.07 7.90 -5.77
C ILE A 202 -3.10 8.89 -6.41
N GLN A 203 -3.64 9.81 -7.19
CA GLN A 203 -2.89 10.91 -7.76
C GLN A 203 -3.26 12.19 -6.99
N TYR A 204 -2.25 12.88 -6.48
CA TYR A 204 -2.42 14.17 -5.82
C TYR A 204 -1.42 15.15 -6.39
N CYS A 205 -1.91 16.22 -7.02
CA CYS A 205 -1.07 17.21 -7.69
C CYS A 205 -0.01 16.56 -8.61
N SER A 206 1.28 16.78 -8.37
CA SER A 206 2.34 16.16 -9.19
C SER A 206 2.82 14.80 -8.67
N GLN A 207 2.18 14.25 -7.62
CA GLN A 207 2.58 13.02 -6.96
C GLN A 207 1.69 11.81 -7.28
N GLU A 208 2.35 10.66 -7.27
CA GLU A 208 1.79 9.35 -7.54
C GLU A 208 1.93 8.46 -6.30
N MET A 209 0.80 7.98 -5.76
CA MET A 209 0.76 7.12 -4.58
C MET A 209 0.10 5.78 -4.91
N VAL A 210 0.78 4.66 -4.63
CA VAL A 210 0.22 3.31 -4.79
C VAL A 210 -0.11 2.75 -3.41
N VAL A 211 -1.35 2.28 -3.21
CA VAL A 211 -1.78 1.67 -1.94
C VAL A 211 -2.14 0.22 -2.19
N ILE A 212 -1.56 -0.67 -1.39
CA ILE A 212 -1.89 -2.10 -1.40
C ILE A 212 -2.14 -2.59 0.03
N ARG A 213 -3.27 -3.28 0.22
CA ARG A 213 -3.59 -3.97 1.47
C ARG A 213 -3.37 -5.47 1.31
N GLU A 214 -2.23 -5.96 1.77
CA GLU A 214 -1.89 -7.38 1.69
C GLU A 214 -0.79 -7.74 2.70
N ASP A 215 -0.77 -8.97 3.20
CA ASP A 215 0.24 -9.42 4.17
C ASP A 215 1.51 -9.92 3.45
N LEU A 216 2.12 -9.04 2.66
CA LEU A 216 3.21 -9.34 1.73
C LEU A 216 4.50 -9.72 2.42
N VAL A 217 4.92 -9.02 3.48
CA VAL A 217 6.22 -9.27 4.14
C VAL A 217 6.30 -10.72 4.58
N ASN A 218 5.24 -11.20 5.25
CA ASN A 218 5.15 -12.59 5.70
C ASN A 218 5.08 -13.59 4.54
N LYS A 219 4.35 -13.28 3.46
CA LYS A 219 4.31 -14.14 2.26
C LYS A 219 5.68 -14.25 1.60
N MET A 220 6.42 -13.15 1.49
CA MET A 220 7.75 -13.13 0.92
C MET A 220 8.74 -13.88 1.80
N CYS A 221 8.75 -13.65 3.11
CA CYS A 221 9.63 -14.38 4.03
C CYS A 221 9.42 -15.90 3.99
N ARG A 222 8.17 -16.38 3.87
CA ARG A 222 7.88 -17.82 3.75
C ARG A 222 8.35 -18.46 2.45
N ASN A 223 8.46 -17.67 1.38
CA ASN A 223 8.87 -18.13 0.05
C ASN A 223 10.28 -17.66 -0.32
N CYS A 224 11.06 -17.21 0.66
CA CYS A 224 12.44 -16.81 0.44
C CYS A 224 13.31 -18.05 0.19
N VAL A 225 14.14 -17.98 -0.85
CA VAL A 225 15.17 -19.00 -1.14
C VAL A 225 16.16 -19.12 0.02
N ARG A 226 16.47 -17.98 0.65
CA ARG A 226 17.32 -17.88 1.84
C ARG A 226 16.85 -16.69 2.67
N LEU A 227 16.87 -16.83 3.99
CA LEU A 227 16.68 -15.68 4.87
C LEU A 227 17.81 -14.67 4.63
N PRO A 228 17.47 -13.38 4.45
CA PRO A 228 18.48 -12.36 4.23
C PRO A 228 19.47 -12.36 5.39
N SER A 229 20.75 -12.48 5.04
CA SER A 229 21.86 -12.48 6.00
C SER A 229 22.47 -11.08 5.93
N GLY A 230 22.30 -10.25 6.97
CA GLY A 230 22.85 -8.89 6.95
C GLY A 230 22.47 -8.05 8.15
N ASN A 231 23.13 -6.88 8.24
CA ASN A 231 22.86 -5.84 9.23
C ASN A 231 21.60 -5.01 8.91
N LEU A 232 20.96 -5.23 7.76
CA LEU A 232 19.74 -4.53 7.36
C LEU A 232 18.52 -5.28 7.91
N ASP A 233 17.50 -4.52 8.30
CA ASP A 233 16.24 -5.07 8.74
C ASP A 233 15.43 -5.66 7.56
N ILE A 234 14.43 -6.47 7.89
CA ILE A 234 13.55 -7.11 6.90
C ILE A 234 12.81 -6.08 6.03
N PRO A 235 12.25 -4.97 6.57
CA PRO A 235 11.61 -3.93 5.77
C PRO A 235 12.51 -3.33 4.67
N ASN A 236 13.80 -3.06 4.93
CA ASN A 236 14.72 -2.55 3.92
C ASN A 236 14.96 -3.58 2.80
N HIS A 237 15.12 -4.86 3.17
CA HIS A 237 15.22 -5.93 2.18
C HIS A 237 13.94 -6.09 1.36
N PHE A 238 12.77 -5.96 1.99
CA PHE A 238 11.46 -6.01 1.35
C PHE A 238 11.28 -4.88 0.33
N VAL A 239 11.46 -3.63 0.75
CA VAL A 239 11.31 -2.45 -0.12
C VAL A 239 12.24 -2.53 -1.33
N LYS A 240 13.50 -2.87 -1.10
CA LYS A 240 14.46 -3.03 -2.20
C LYS A 240 14.00 -4.09 -3.20
N THR A 241 13.39 -5.18 -2.72
CA THR A 241 12.87 -6.24 -3.59
C THR A 241 11.72 -5.74 -4.45
N ILE A 242 10.69 -5.15 -3.85
CA ILE A 242 9.51 -4.67 -4.59
C ILE A 242 9.91 -3.67 -5.68
N LEU A 243 10.76 -2.70 -5.34
CA LEU A 243 11.23 -1.69 -6.29
C LEU A 243 12.09 -2.29 -7.40
N SER A 244 13.03 -3.18 -7.06
CA SER A 244 13.89 -3.80 -8.09
C SER A 244 13.09 -4.72 -9.02
N GLN A 245 12.05 -5.38 -8.51
CA GLN A 245 11.16 -6.21 -9.34
C GLN A 245 10.15 -5.39 -10.14
N GLY A 246 9.93 -4.11 -9.79
CA GLY A 246 8.92 -3.26 -10.41
C GLY A 246 7.50 -3.83 -10.30
N HIS A 247 7.22 -4.63 -9.28
CA HIS A 247 5.97 -5.39 -9.13
C HIS A 247 5.57 -5.55 -7.66
N LEU A 248 4.29 -5.36 -7.32
CA LEU A 248 3.80 -5.44 -5.93
C LEU A 248 3.83 -6.86 -5.38
N THR A 249 3.69 -7.88 -6.23
CA THR A 249 3.65 -9.29 -5.83
C THR A 249 4.66 -10.13 -6.62
N PRO A 250 5.97 -10.01 -6.35
CA PRO A 250 7.00 -10.83 -7.00
C PRO A 250 7.02 -12.23 -6.36
N LEU A 251 5.91 -12.95 -6.52
CA LEU A 251 5.63 -14.24 -5.90
C LEU A 251 4.92 -15.15 -6.90
N PRO A 252 5.05 -16.48 -6.76
CA PRO A 252 4.31 -17.42 -7.60
C PRO A 252 2.80 -17.26 -7.45
N LEU A 253 2.05 -17.61 -8.50
CA LEU A 253 0.58 -17.52 -8.53
C LEU A 253 -0.12 -18.36 -7.44
N TYR A 254 0.49 -19.46 -6.99
CA TYR A 254 -0.09 -20.27 -5.90
C TYR A 254 0.08 -19.61 -4.52
N VAL A 255 1.01 -18.64 -4.38
CA VAL A 255 1.21 -17.85 -3.16
C VAL A 255 0.40 -16.56 -3.21
N SER A 256 0.45 -15.89 -4.36
CA SER A 256 -0.25 -14.63 -4.61
C SER A 256 -1.02 -14.76 -5.92
N PRO A 257 -2.28 -15.24 -5.89
CA PRO A 257 -3.10 -15.39 -7.08
C PRO A 257 -3.36 -14.04 -7.75
N VAL A 258 -3.13 -13.98 -9.05
CA VAL A 258 -3.36 -12.79 -9.89
C VAL A 258 -4.15 -13.20 -11.13
N PHE A 259 -5.11 -12.37 -11.54
CA PHE A 259 -5.76 -12.52 -12.84
C PHE A 259 -4.74 -12.28 -13.95
N TRP A 260 -4.41 -13.30 -14.74
CA TRP A 260 -3.31 -13.26 -15.70
C TRP A 260 -3.36 -12.06 -16.65
N ALA A 261 -4.55 -11.70 -17.13
CA ALA A 261 -4.74 -10.56 -18.03
C ALA A 261 -4.54 -9.19 -17.35
N TYR A 262 -4.62 -9.12 -16.02
CA TYR A 262 -4.54 -7.89 -15.22
C TYR A 262 -3.26 -7.77 -14.39
N ASP A 263 -2.27 -8.64 -14.62
CA ASP A 263 -0.98 -8.60 -13.91
C ASP A 263 -0.29 -7.21 -14.03
N TYR A 264 -0.43 -6.55 -15.18
CA TYR A 264 0.10 -5.20 -15.41
C TYR A 264 -0.41 -4.14 -14.40
N ALA A 265 -1.57 -4.35 -13.78
CA ALA A 265 -2.14 -3.42 -12.81
C ALA A 265 -1.38 -3.45 -11.47
N LEU A 266 -0.63 -4.51 -11.19
CA LEU A 266 0.21 -4.68 -10.00
C LEU A 266 1.64 -4.15 -10.19
N ARG A 267 1.92 -3.52 -11.33
CA ARG A 267 3.22 -2.95 -11.67
C ARG A 267 3.52 -1.69 -10.85
N VAL A 268 4.77 -1.59 -10.42
CA VAL A 268 5.40 -0.46 -9.69
C VAL A 268 6.49 0.17 -10.56
N TYR A 269 6.19 0.34 -11.84
CA TYR A 269 7.10 0.91 -12.83
C TYR A 269 6.30 1.75 -13.83
N PRO A 270 6.66 3.03 -14.07
CA PRO A 270 7.70 3.80 -13.38
C PRO A 270 7.51 3.88 -11.85
N VAL A 271 8.59 4.15 -11.14
CA VAL A 271 8.58 4.20 -9.66
C VAL A 271 7.71 5.39 -9.18
N PRO A 272 6.70 5.15 -8.32
CA PRO A 272 5.83 6.22 -7.78
C PRO A 272 6.58 7.05 -6.72
N ASP A 273 5.98 8.15 -6.26
CA ASP A 273 6.56 8.93 -5.14
C ASP A 273 6.34 8.24 -3.80
N VAL A 274 5.19 7.58 -3.62
CA VAL A 274 4.82 6.88 -2.38
C VAL A 274 4.23 5.51 -2.67
N ILE A 275 4.65 4.50 -1.90
CA ILE A 275 3.98 3.19 -1.84
C ILE A 275 3.56 2.90 -0.41
N VAL A 276 2.27 2.61 -0.23
CA VAL A 276 1.67 2.26 1.05
C VAL A 276 1.41 0.77 1.07
N PHE A 277 2.27 0.03 1.77
CA PHE A 277 2.09 -1.37 2.07
C PHE A 277 1.31 -1.48 3.37
N ALA A 278 -0.02 -1.45 3.27
CA ALA A 278 -0.89 -1.76 4.40
C ALA A 278 -0.73 -3.26 4.73
N ASP A 279 0.22 -3.57 5.60
CA ASP A 279 0.57 -4.93 6.03
C ASP A 279 0.32 -5.04 7.53
N LYS A 280 -0.02 -6.24 8.00
CA LYS A 280 -0.09 -6.52 9.44
C LYS A 280 1.28 -6.62 10.12
N TYR A 281 2.37 -6.62 9.35
CA TYR A 281 3.73 -6.50 9.85
C TYR A 281 3.95 -5.19 10.63
N ASP A 282 5.03 -5.12 11.39
CA ASP A 282 5.37 -3.92 12.17
C ASP A 282 5.45 -2.67 11.28
N PRO A 283 4.96 -1.51 11.76
CA PRO A 283 4.96 -0.28 10.99
C PRO A 283 6.37 0.18 10.67
N PHE A 284 6.59 0.68 9.46
CA PHE A 284 7.88 1.22 9.01
C PHE A 284 7.68 2.34 7.99
N HIS A 285 8.71 3.16 7.78
CA HIS A 285 8.82 4.03 6.63
C HIS A 285 10.27 4.02 6.14
N ILE A 286 10.49 3.82 4.84
CA ILE A 286 11.82 3.71 4.23
C ILE A 286 11.78 4.44 2.90
N SER A 287 12.79 5.28 2.64
CA SER A 287 12.99 5.89 1.33
C SER A 287 14.03 5.09 0.53
N ASN A 288 13.70 4.74 -0.71
CA ASN A 288 14.60 4.05 -1.62
C ASN A 288 14.31 4.46 -3.07
N THR A 289 15.35 4.82 -3.83
CA THR A 289 15.25 5.21 -5.24
C THR A 289 14.17 6.28 -5.48
N ASP A 290 14.21 7.35 -4.67
CA ASP A 290 13.25 8.48 -4.70
C ASP A 290 11.77 8.08 -4.48
N CYS A 291 11.52 6.88 -3.94
CA CYS A 291 10.21 6.40 -3.54
C CYS A 291 10.15 6.20 -2.04
N LEU A 292 9.11 6.76 -1.43
CA LEU A 292 8.81 6.62 -0.02
C LEU A 292 7.89 5.42 0.20
N CYS A 293 8.39 4.38 0.83
CA CYS A 293 7.65 3.17 1.15
C CYS A 293 7.21 3.19 2.61
N ILE A 294 5.91 3.16 2.86
CA ILE A 294 5.33 3.20 4.21
C ILE A 294 4.52 1.95 4.49
N ASN A 295 4.55 1.50 5.74
CA ASN A 295 3.60 0.56 6.30
C ASN A 295 3.00 1.16 7.57
N PRO A 296 1.69 1.43 7.63
CA PRO A 296 1.04 1.89 8.85
C PRO A 296 0.89 0.81 9.92
N GLY A 297 1.07 -0.47 9.56
CA GLY A 297 0.84 -1.59 10.47
C GLY A 297 -0.65 -1.82 10.73
N SER A 298 -0.96 -2.91 11.43
CA SER A 298 -2.33 -3.23 11.84
C SER A 298 -2.75 -2.29 12.98
N PHE A 299 -3.73 -1.41 12.74
CA PHE A 299 -4.19 -0.39 13.70
C PHE A 299 -4.51 -0.99 15.08
N PRO A 300 -5.38 -2.00 15.23
CA PRO A 300 -5.70 -2.57 16.54
C PRO A 300 -4.52 -3.30 17.20
N ARG A 301 -3.55 -3.82 16.43
CA ARG A 301 -2.45 -4.65 16.98
C ARG A 301 -1.18 -3.86 17.28
N SER A 302 -1.01 -2.69 16.67
CA SER A 302 0.16 -1.82 16.81
C SER A 302 0.04 -0.82 17.96
N GLY A 303 -1.04 -0.90 18.76
CA GLY A 303 -1.40 0.13 19.73
C GLY A 303 -1.98 1.36 19.04
N PHE A 304 -2.85 1.16 18.06
CA PHE A 304 -3.55 2.22 17.32
C PHE A 304 -2.59 3.19 16.63
N THR A 305 -1.58 2.63 15.93
CA THR A 305 -0.65 3.45 15.13
C THR A 305 -1.18 3.67 13.72
N PHE A 306 -0.94 4.87 13.21
CA PHE A 306 -1.26 5.24 11.83
C PHE A 306 -0.17 6.19 11.30
N LYS A 307 -0.14 6.37 9.98
CA LYS A 307 0.85 7.23 9.31
C LYS A 307 0.17 8.45 8.72
N VAL A 308 0.85 9.59 8.80
CA VAL A 308 0.43 10.83 8.15
C VAL A 308 1.49 11.19 7.12
N TYR A 309 1.06 11.49 5.90
CA TYR A 309 1.93 11.94 4.83
C TYR A 309 1.59 13.36 4.41
N TYR A 310 2.60 14.22 4.36
CA TYR A 310 2.49 15.59 3.89
C TYR A 310 3.10 15.68 2.48
N PRO A 311 2.30 15.81 1.41
CA PRO A 311 2.81 15.90 0.05
C PRO A 311 3.73 17.11 -0.17
N SER A 312 3.43 18.28 0.40
CA SER A 312 4.20 19.52 0.22
C SER A 312 5.69 19.34 0.57
N SER A 313 5.97 18.77 1.73
CA SER A 313 7.32 18.51 2.26
C SER A 313 7.83 17.09 1.99
N ARG A 314 6.96 16.20 1.50
CA ARG A 314 7.19 14.76 1.32
C ARG A 314 7.61 14.04 2.61
N THR A 315 7.16 14.53 3.76
CA THR A 315 7.48 13.94 5.08
C THR A 315 6.41 12.94 5.53
N VAL A 316 6.83 11.98 6.35
CA VAL A 316 5.94 11.03 7.03
C VAL A 316 6.04 11.26 8.52
N GLU A 317 4.90 11.33 9.17
CA GLU A 317 4.79 11.38 10.63
C GLU A 317 4.10 10.11 11.14
N ASP A 318 4.55 9.69 12.32
CA ASP A 318 4.02 8.52 13.02
C ASP A 318 3.12 9.00 14.15
N SER A 319 1.89 8.51 14.17
CA SER A 319 0.93 8.81 15.24
C SER A 319 0.51 7.53 15.94
N LYS A 320 0.29 7.62 17.25
CA LYS A 320 -0.09 6.50 18.11
C LYS A 320 -1.11 6.93 19.15
N LEU A 321 -2.21 6.20 19.27
CA LEU A 321 -3.31 6.52 20.19
C LEU A 321 -3.39 5.58 21.40
N GLN A 322 -2.37 4.74 21.63
CA GLN A 322 -2.30 3.92 22.82
C GLN A 322 -2.17 4.80 24.08
N GLY A 323 -3.13 4.70 24.99
CA GLY A 323 -3.12 5.42 26.27
C GLY A 323 -3.79 6.80 26.27
N LEU A 324 -4.36 7.25 25.13
CA LEU A 324 -5.23 8.43 25.02
C LEU A 324 -6.69 8.02 24.93
#